data_AF-A0ABD7RNZ9-F1
#
_entry.id   AF-A0ABD7RNZ9-F1
#
_cell.length_a   1.000
_cell.length_b   1.000
_cell.length_c   1.000
_cell.angle_alpha   90.00
_cell.angle_beta   90.00
_cell.angle_gamma   90.00
#
_symmetry.space_group_name_H-M   'P 1'
#
loop_
_entity.id
_entity.type
_entity.pdbx_description
1 polymer ?
#
loop_
_entity_poly.entity_id
_entity_poly.type
_entity_poly.pdbx_seq_one_letter_code
_entity_poly.pdbx_strand_id
1 'polypeptide(L)'
;MDLEHLKKDIWYGEVSNHTIETLKSNLRDSATEKESFILINELLKLGDFSVKRLLIELMNSTRDELVLNLCTRLFCSAATHDDLLETNNLKFLSSASEDGVHNFVVSAGETLSYHVVPYLLALLEEWEDTFVEKAIRNELSWMLGIEDEYYEVALEEFNEAYSKFIENNDTQEYYYRNRLSFPGDLAKELVSEVMSSLRDRTTYNVVTIPSVLSIWSGIKCPIQYDTIITNEKNRELMSYIDVLTKKEWKIGKKYFYGHVVV
;
A
#
# COMPACT_ATOMS: atom_id res chain seq x y z
N MET A 1 -12.71 14.15 -8.51
CA MET A 1 -11.37 13.53 -8.48
C MET A 1 -11.15 12.84 -9.82
N ASP A 2 -10.01 13.06 -10.48
CA ASP A 2 -9.68 12.38 -11.73
C ASP A 2 -8.95 11.07 -11.40
N LEU A 3 -9.44 9.94 -11.93
CA LEU A 3 -8.91 8.61 -11.64
C LEU A 3 -7.53 8.37 -12.28
N GLU A 4 -7.26 9.01 -13.42
CA GLU A 4 -5.95 8.88 -14.08
C GLU A 4 -4.85 9.56 -13.26
N HIS A 5 -5.18 10.65 -12.57
CA HIS A 5 -4.27 11.27 -11.60
C HIS A 5 -4.10 10.39 -10.36
N LEU A 6 -5.18 9.79 -9.85
CA LEU A 6 -5.12 8.93 -8.67
C LEU A 6 -4.22 7.70 -8.89
N LYS A 7 -4.24 7.13 -10.10
CA LYS A 7 -3.39 5.99 -10.48
C LYS A 7 -1.91 6.26 -10.26
N LYS A 8 -1.47 7.51 -10.48
CA LYS A 8 -0.05 7.92 -10.43
C LYS A 8 0.32 8.66 -9.13
N ASP A 9 -0.65 9.07 -8.33
CA ASP A 9 -0.39 9.82 -7.10
C ASP A 9 0.05 8.90 -5.98
N ILE A 10 0.80 9.42 -5.01
CA ILE A 10 1.34 8.68 -3.87
C ILE A 10 0.29 8.35 -2.80
N TRP A 11 -0.95 8.78 -2.99
CA TRP A 11 -2.04 8.65 -1.99
C TRP A 11 -3.41 8.84 -2.65
N TYR A 12 -4.47 8.80 -1.87
CA TYR A 12 -5.85 8.79 -2.36
C TYR A 12 -6.57 10.16 -2.31
N GLY A 13 -5.79 11.25 -2.29
CA GLY A 13 -6.27 12.63 -2.24
C GLY A 13 -6.75 13.08 -0.86
N GLU A 14 -7.14 14.35 -0.76
CA GLU A 14 -7.64 14.97 0.48
C GLU A 14 -8.93 14.32 0.99
N VAL A 15 -9.15 14.38 2.31
CA VAL A 15 -10.43 13.96 2.91
C VAL A 15 -11.54 14.90 2.47
N SER A 16 -12.67 14.37 1.98
CA SER A 16 -13.80 15.23 1.61
C SER A 16 -14.51 15.83 2.82
N ASN A 17 -15.19 16.96 2.60
CA ASN A 17 -16.05 17.61 3.60
C ASN A 17 -17.46 17.02 3.68
N HIS A 18 -17.74 15.93 2.96
CA HIS A 18 -19.06 15.29 2.98
C HIS A 18 -19.23 14.42 4.24
N THR A 19 -20.48 14.21 4.63
CA THR A 19 -20.80 13.27 5.72
C THR A 19 -20.83 11.83 5.22
N ILE A 20 -20.58 10.87 6.12
CA ILE A 20 -20.68 9.43 5.82
C ILE A 20 -22.08 9.09 5.29
N GLU A 21 -23.13 9.66 5.87
CA GLU A 21 -24.52 9.43 5.46
C GLU A 21 -24.78 9.89 4.02
N THR A 22 -24.29 11.09 3.66
CA THR A 22 -24.41 11.60 2.28
C THR A 22 -23.68 10.70 1.29
N LEU A 23 -22.44 10.30 1.61
CA LEU A 23 -21.64 9.45 0.74
C LEU A 23 -22.26 8.05 0.57
N LYS A 24 -22.81 7.47 1.65
CA LYS A 24 -23.55 6.20 1.58
C LYS A 24 -24.81 6.29 0.73
N SER A 25 -25.54 7.40 0.81
CA SER A 25 -26.70 7.61 -0.06
C SER A 25 -26.26 7.63 -1.52
N ASN A 26 -25.25 8.44 -1.84
CA ASN A 26 -24.72 8.54 -3.20
C ASN A 26 -24.18 7.19 -3.71
N LEU A 27 -23.58 6.38 -2.84
CA LEU A 27 -23.05 5.07 -3.22
C LEU A 27 -24.16 4.08 -3.60
N ARG A 28 -25.34 4.18 -2.96
CA ARG A 28 -26.51 3.36 -3.34
C ARG A 28 -27.07 3.77 -4.69
N ASP A 29 -26.96 5.05 -5.02
CA ASP A 29 -27.48 5.65 -6.25
C ASP A 29 -26.43 5.70 -7.38
N SER A 30 -25.20 5.21 -7.14
CA SER A 30 -24.09 5.33 -8.08
C SER A 30 -24.39 4.58 -9.39
N ALA A 31 -24.11 5.22 -10.52
CA ALA A 31 -24.45 4.68 -11.84
C ALA A 31 -23.28 3.96 -12.52
N THR A 32 -22.05 4.16 -12.04
CA THR A 32 -20.84 3.65 -12.69
C THR A 32 -19.84 3.09 -11.69
N GLU A 33 -19.05 2.09 -12.12
CA GLU A 33 -17.96 1.51 -11.33
C GLU A 33 -16.95 2.57 -10.84
N LYS A 34 -16.66 3.56 -11.68
CA LYS A 34 -15.76 4.69 -11.36
C LYS A 34 -16.32 5.55 -10.23
N GLU A 35 -17.61 5.87 -10.29
CA GLU A 35 -18.29 6.62 -9.24
C GLU A 35 -18.36 5.80 -7.93
N SER A 36 -18.67 4.51 -8.01
CA SER A 36 -18.67 3.63 -6.85
C SER A 36 -17.29 3.59 -6.18
N PHE A 37 -16.21 3.44 -6.96
CA PHE A 37 -14.84 3.47 -6.44
C PHE A 37 -14.52 4.79 -5.72
N ILE A 38 -14.87 5.94 -6.32
CA ILE A 38 -14.63 7.26 -5.70
C ILE A 38 -15.34 7.35 -4.35
N LEU A 39 -16.60 6.95 -4.29
CA LEU A 39 -17.41 7.01 -3.06
C LEU A 39 -16.90 6.05 -1.98
N ILE A 40 -16.49 4.84 -2.37
CA ILE A 40 -15.83 3.88 -1.47
C ILE A 40 -14.54 4.46 -0.90
N ASN A 41 -13.69 5.05 -1.76
CA ASN A 41 -12.45 5.70 -1.33
C ASN A 41 -12.72 6.82 -0.32
N GLU A 42 -13.69 7.71 -0.59
CA GLU A 42 -14.05 8.78 0.36
C GLU A 42 -14.55 8.23 1.70
N LEU A 43 -15.36 7.17 1.70
CA LEU A 43 -15.86 6.54 2.92
C LEU A 43 -14.73 5.91 3.74
N LEU A 44 -13.81 5.20 3.09
CA LEU A 44 -12.64 4.63 3.77
C LEU A 44 -11.74 5.73 4.36
N LYS A 45 -11.56 6.86 3.67
CA LYS A 45 -10.80 8.01 4.20
C LYS A 45 -11.41 8.63 5.45
N LEU A 46 -12.73 8.48 5.63
CA LEU A 46 -13.46 8.90 6.84
C LEU A 46 -13.49 7.81 7.93
N GLY A 47 -12.79 6.69 7.73
CA GLY A 47 -12.70 5.59 8.68
C GLY A 47 -13.89 4.63 8.65
N ASP A 48 -14.76 4.72 7.63
CA ASP A 48 -15.89 3.81 7.50
C ASP A 48 -15.51 2.54 6.74
N PHE A 49 -14.84 1.63 7.44
CA PHE A 49 -14.40 0.33 6.88
C PHE A 49 -15.55 -0.64 6.58
N SER A 50 -16.82 -0.30 6.90
CA SER A 50 -17.97 -1.14 6.54
C SER A 50 -18.17 -1.30 5.03
N VAL A 51 -17.57 -0.42 4.22
CA VAL A 51 -17.64 -0.49 2.75
C VAL A 51 -16.57 -1.37 2.11
N LYS A 52 -15.63 -1.96 2.86
CA LYS A 52 -14.58 -2.85 2.29
C LYS A 52 -15.17 -3.98 1.45
N ARG A 53 -16.32 -4.54 1.85
CA ARG A 53 -17.00 -5.59 1.08
C ARG A 53 -17.38 -5.10 -0.33
N LEU A 54 -17.83 -3.86 -0.47
CA LEU A 54 -18.17 -3.28 -1.78
C LEU A 54 -16.92 -3.05 -2.63
N LEU A 55 -15.80 -2.69 -2.00
CA LEU A 55 -14.50 -2.60 -2.69
C LEU A 55 -14.09 -3.97 -3.26
N ILE A 56 -14.19 -5.02 -2.44
CA ILE A 56 -13.85 -6.39 -2.82
C ILE A 56 -14.78 -6.89 -3.94
N GLU A 57 -16.08 -6.64 -3.83
CA GLU A 57 -17.06 -6.97 -4.88
C GLU A 57 -16.68 -6.30 -6.21
N LEU A 58 -16.42 -4.98 -6.18
CA LEU A 58 -16.02 -4.21 -7.36
C LEU A 58 -14.70 -4.72 -7.97
N MET A 59 -13.69 -4.98 -7.13
CA MET A 59 -12.40 -5.53 -7.53
C MET A 59 -12.54 -6.88 -8.24
N ASN A 60 -13.45 -7.74 -7.79
CA ASN A 60 -13.64 -9.06 -8.37
C ASN A 60 -14.63 -9.11 -9.55
N SER A 61 -15.36 -8.02 -9.84
CA SER A 61 -16.36 -7.99 -10.92
C SER A 61 -16.02 -7.06 -12.08
N THR A 62 -15.22 -6.02 -11.84
CA THR A 62 -14.91 -5.00 -12.85
C THR A 62 -14.19 -5.58 -14.06
N ARG A 63 -14.49 -5.03 -15.24
CA ARG A 63 -13.73 -5.27 -16.48
C ARG A 63 -12.92 -4.05 -16.92
N ASP A 64 -13.08 -2.93 -16.22
CA ASP A 64 -12.28 -1.72 -16.46
C ASP A 64 -10.95 -1.88 -15.68
N GLU A 65 -9.84 -2.01 -16.42
CA GLU A 65 -8.52 -2.19 -15.83
C GLU A 65 -8.06 -1.00 -14.96
N LEU A 66 -8.49 0.22 -15.26
CA LEU A 66 -8.19 1.37 -14.41
C LEU A 66 -8.88 1.21 -13.06
N VAL A 67 -10.16 0.81 -13.08
CA VAL A 67 -10.92 0.56 -11.85
C VAL A 67 -10.32 -0.61 -11.07
N LEU A 68 -9.97 -1.71 -11.74
CA LEU A 68 -9.32 -2.85 -11.11
C LEU A 68 -8.04 -2.41 -10.40
N ASN A 69 -7.13 -1.74 -11.11
CA ASN A 69 -5.84 -1.33 -10.56
C ASN A 69 -5.99 -0.43 -9.33
N LEU A 70 -6.94 0.51 -9.38
CA LEU A 70 -7.24 1.38 -8.26
C LEU A 70 -7.88 0.64 -7.07
N CYS A 71 -8.78 -0.30 -7.35
CA CYS A 71 -9.38 -1.15 -6.32
C CYS A 71 -8.34 -2.01 -5.63
N THR A 72 -7.46 -2.66 -6.40
CA THR A 72 -6.36 -3.50 -5.88
C THR A 72 -5.45 -2.70 -4.96
N ARG A 73 -5.01 -1.51 -5.40
CA ARG A 73 -4.14 -0.65 -4.59
C ARG A 73 -4.85 -0.21 -3.30
N LEU A 74 -6.10 0.26 -3.40
CA LEU A 74 -6.89 0.68 -2.24
C LEU A 74 -7.15 -0.49 -1.27
N PHE A 75 -7.42 -1.68 -1.79
CA PHE A 75 -7.57 -2.90 -1.01
C PHE A 75 -6.28 -3.19 -0.24
N CYS A 76 -5.12 -3.23 -0.91
CA CYS A 76 -3.84 -3.46 -0.24
C CYS A 76 -3.59 -2.45 0.88
N SER A 77 -3.89 -1.17 0.67
CA SER A 77 -3.77 -0.11 1.67
C SER A 77 -4.77 -0.20 2.84
N ALA A 78 -5.94 -0.82 2.66
CA ALA A 78 -7.02 -0.86 3.67
C ALA A 78 -7.36 -2.28 4.18
N ALA A 79 -6.69 -3.32 3.69
CA ALA A 79 -6.96 -4.71 4.06
C ALA A 79 -6.49 -5.05 5.47
N THR A 80 -7.26 -5.90 6.16
CA THR A 80 -6.89 -6.58 7.39
C THR A 80 -6.19 -7.91 7.14
N HIS A 81 -5.71 -8.56 8.20
CA HIS A 81 -5.25 -9.95 8.13
C HIS A 81 -6.39 -10.88 7.67
N ASP A 82 -7.59 -10.73 8.22
CA ASP A 82 -8.77 -11.54 7.86
C ASP A 82 -9.16 -11.35 6.38
N ASP A 83 -9.07 -10.12 5.87
CA ASP A 83 -9.36 -9.84 4.45
C ASP A 83 -8.41 -10.62 3.52
N LEU A 84 -7.17 -10.88 3.94
CA LEU A 84 -6.17 -11.64 3.18
C LEU A 84 -6.28 -13.15 3.41
N LEU A 85 -6.78 -13.59 4.55
CA LEU A 85 -7.01 -15.01 4.82
C LEU A 85 -8.23 -15.57 4.06
N GLU A 86 -9.20 -14.72 3.73
CA GLU A 86 -10.34 -15.09 2.88
C GLU A 86 -9.94 -15.07 1.39
N THR A 87 -9.63 -16.25 0.84
CA THR A 87 -9.13 -16.39 -0.53
C THR A 87 -10.11 -15.91 -1.60
N ASN A 88 -11.42 -15.90 -1.32
CA ASN A 88 -12.39 -15.36 -2.28
C ASN A 88 -12.27 -13.85 -2.48
N ASN A 89 -11.63 -13.12 -1.56
CA ASN A 89 -11.44 -11.68 -1.68
C ASN A 89 -10.47 -11.31 -2.82
N LEU A 90 -9.55 -12.20 -3.17
CA LEU A 90 -8.54 -12.00 -4.23
C LEU A 90 -8.80 -12.84 -5.49
N LYS A 91 -10.06 -13.25 -5.72
CA LYS A 91 -10.44 -14.11 -6.85
C LYS A 91 -10.06 -13.54 -8.22
N PHE A 92 -10.02 -12.21 -8.37
CA PHE A 92 -9.61 -11.55 -9.61
C PHE A 92 -8.24 -12.01 -10.11
N LEU A 93 -7.31 -12.41 -9.22
CA LEU A 93 -5.97 -12.88 -9.57
C LEU A 93 -6.01 -14.08 -10.51
N SER A 94 -7.00 -14.96 -10.37
CA SER A 94 -7.19 -16.15 -11.22
C SER A 94 -7.47 -15.85 -12.70
N SER A 95 -7.82 -14.62 -13.03
CA SER A 95 -8.14 -14.18 -14.39
C SER A 95 -7.55 -12.81 -14.71
N ALA A 96 -6.62 -12.32 -13.91
CA ALA A 96 -5.99 -11.02 -14.09
C ALA A 96 -5.06 -11.06 -15.32
N SER A 97 -4.94 -9.92 -16.00
CA SER A 97 -3.89 -9.71 -16.97
C SER A 97 -2.52 -9.68 -16.28
N GLU A 98 -1.45 -9.85 -17.05
CA GLU A 98 -0.07 -9.73 -16.54
C GLU A 98 0.15 -8.35 -15.88
N ASP A 99 -0.40 -7.27 -16.46
CA ASP A 99 -0.39 -5.92 -15.89
C ASP A 99 -1.19 -5.84 -14.57
N GLY A 100 -2.34 -6.53 -14.49
CA GLY A 100 -3.15 -6.61 -13.28
C GLY A 100 -2.45 -7.35 -12.13
N VAL A 101 -1.75 -8.45 -12.44
CA VAL A 101 -0.92 -9.18 -11.47
C VAL A 101 0.25 -8.32 -11.03
N HIS A 102 0.95 -7.67 -11.97
CA HIS A 102 2.04 -6.74 -11.65
C HIS A 102 1.55 -5.63 -10.70
N ASN A 103 0.38 -5.04 -10.96
CA ASN A 103 -0.20 -4.00 -10.10
C ASN A 103 -0.52 -4.52 -8.68
N PHE A 104 -1.01 -5.75 -8.55
CA PHE A 104 -1.20 -6.38 -7.23
C PHE A 104 0.13 -6.54 -6.50
N VAL A 105 1.14 -7.09 -7.18
CA VAL A 105 2.46 -7.36 -6.60
C VAL A 105 3.10 -6.08 -6.06
N VAL A 106 3.16 -5.02 -6.86
CA VAL A 106 3.76 -3.74 -6.40
C VAL A 106 2.95 -3.03 -5.30
N SER A 107 1.70 -3.44 -5.09
CA SER A 107 0.85 -2.93 -4.01
C SER A 107 0.87 -3.83 -2.77
N ALA A 108 1.36 -5.08 -2.88
CA ALA A 108 1.25 -6.09 -1.82
C ALA A 108 1.96 -5.66 -0.53
N GLY A 109 3.10 -4.96 -0.63
CA GLY A 109 3.81 -4.40 0.51
C GLY A 109 3.01 -3.38 1.31
N GLU A 110 2.04 -2.69 0.69
CA GLU A 110 1.13 -1.78 1.40
C GLU A 110 0.14 -2.52 2.32
N THR A 111 0.00 -3.84 2.16
CA THR A 111 -0.79 -4.65 3.08
C THR A 111 -0.18 -4.68 4.48
N LEU A 112 1.16 -4.66 4.56
CA LEU A 112 1.99 -4.86 5.77
C LEU A 112 1.68 -6.17 6.53
N SER A 113 0.88 -7.04 5.93
CA SER A 113 0.41 -8.27 6.52
C SER A 113 1.07 -9.42 5.78
N TYR A 114 1.79 -10.25 6.52
CA TYR A 114 2.54 -11.35 5.91
C TYR A 114 1.62 -12.47 5.41
N HIS A 115 0.32 -12.40 5.71
CA HIS A 115 -0.70 -13.22 5.05
C HIS A 115 -0.83 -12.95 3.54
N VAL A 116 -0.21 -11.88 2.99
CA VAL A 116 -0.11 -11.69 1.54
C VAL A 116 0.99 -12.56 0.90
N VAL A 117 2.01 -12.95 1.67
CA VAL A 117 3.19 -13.68 1.16
C VAL A 117 2.83 -15.01 0.50
N PRO A 118 1.90 -15.83 1.01
CA PRO A 118 1.44 -17.04 0.31
C PRO A 118 0.91 -16.77 -1.10
N TYR A 119 0.22 -15.63 -1.33
CA TYR A 119 -0.22 -15.25 -2.66
C TYR A 119 0.95 -14.89 -3.57
N LEU A 120 1.94 -14.14 -3.06
CA LEU A 120 3.15 -13.81 -3.81
C LEU A 120 3.96 -15.05 -4.19
N LEU A 121 4.07 -16.03 -3.29
CA LEU A 121 4.74 -17.31 -3.55
C LEU A 121 4.01 -18.12 -4.63
N ALA A 122 2.68 -18.22 -4.55
CA ALA A 122 1.88 -18.90 -5.56
C ALA A 122 1.97 -18.20 -6.94
N LEU A 123 1.94 -16.86 -6.95
CA LEU A 123 2.14 -16.08 -8.17
C LEU A 123 3.54 -16.26 -8.74
N LEU A 124 4.58 -16.41 -7.90
CA LEU A 124 5.95 -16.65 -8.39
C LEU A 124 6.05 -17.98 -9.15
N GLU A 125 5.36 -19.02 -8.66
CA GLU A 125 5.29 -20.33 -9.33
C GLU A 125 4.48 -20.26 -10.64
N GLU A 126 3.36 -19.53 -10.64
CA GLU A 126 2.48 -19.43 -11.83
C GLU A 126 3.05 -18.52 -12.94
N TRP A 127 3.77 -17.46 -12.56
CA TRP A 127 4.26 -16.41 -13.46
C TRP A 127 5.79 -16.44 -13.64
N GLU A 128 6.42 -17.59 -13.43
CA GLU A 128 7.83 -17.83 -13.78
C GLU A 128 8.08 -17.53 -15.27
N ASP A 129 9.26 -16.98 -15.60
CA ASP A 129 9.68 -16.58 -16.95
C ASP A 129 8.87 -15.45 -17.61
N THR A 130 8.06 -14.72 -16.83
CA THR A 130 7.30 -13.54 -17.28
C THR A 130 7.95 -12.24 -16.81
N PHE A 131 7.48 -11.07 -17.29
CA PHE A 131 8.07 -9.81 -16.81
C PHE A 131 7.71 -9.52 -15.34
N VAL A 132 6.67 -10.17 -14.82
CA VAL A 132 6.16 -9.98 -13.46
C VAL A 132 7.00 -10.71 -12.43
N GLU A 133 7.68 -11.80 -12.81
CA GLU A 133 8.54 -12.61 -11.94
C GLU A 133 9.50 -11.72 -11.13
N LYS A 134 10.16 -10.80 -11.82
CA LYS A 134 11.11 -9.86 -11.22
C LYS A 134 10.45 -8.97 -10.15
N ALA A 135 9.22 -8.52 -10.40
CA ALA A 135 8.47 -7.71 -9.44
C ALA A 135 8.09 -8.55 -8.20
N ILE A 136 7.70 -9.81 -8.39
CA ILE A 136 7.33 -10.71 -7.30
C ILE A 136 8.53 -11.00 -6.40
N ARG A 137 9.68 -11.33 -6.99
CA ARG A 137 10.94 -11.55 -6.25
C ARG A 137 11.36 -10.30 -5.48
N ASN A 138 11.30 -9.13 -6.11
CA ASN A 138 11.59 -7.86 -5.43
C ASN A 138 10.69 -7.63 -4.22
N GLU A 139 9.39 -7.87 -4.36
CA GLU A 139 8.43 -7.66 -3.28
C GLU A 139 8.66 -8.66 -2.14
N LEU A 140 8.87 -9.94 -2.46
CA LEU A 140 9.19 -10.98 -1.47
C LEU A 140 10.48 -10.65 -0.71
N SER A 141 11.56 -10.30 -1.42
CA SER A 141 12.83 -9.91 -0.82
C SER A 141 12.67 -8.68 0.07
N TRP A 142 11.94 -7.66 -0.41
CA TRP A 142 11.66 -6.45 0.34
C TRP A 142 10.86 -6.72 1.62
N MET A 143 9.79 -7.51 1.54
CA MET A 143 8.98 -7.88 2.69
C MET A 143 9.81 -8.70 3.67
N LEU A 144 10.43 -9.79 3.23
CA LEU A 144 11.16 -10.72 4.11
C LEU A 144 12.49 -10.16 4.62
N GLY A 145 12.92 -8.99 4.12
CA GLY A 145 14.18 -8.36 4.51
C GLY A 145 15.40 -9.12 3.99
N ILE A 146 15.28 -9.70 2.80
CA ILE A 146 16.35 -10.43 2.10
C ILE A 146 17.04 -9.45 1.16
N GLU A 147 18.36 -9.37 1.26
CA GLU A 147 19.18 -8.63 0.31
C GLU A 147 19.40 -9.50 -0.94
N ASP A 148 18.62 -9.25 -1.99
CA ASP A 148 18.71 -9.94 -3.28
C ASP A 148 18.90 -8.95 -4.42
N GLU A 149 20.16 -8.55 -4.66
CA GLU A 149 20.50 -7.59 -5.72
C GLU A 149 20.40 -8.20 -7.13
N TYR A 150 20.42 -9.54 -7.24
CA TYR A 150 20.58 -10.26 -8.50
C TYR A 150 19.42 -11.18 -8.87
N TYR A 151 18.34 -11.21 -8.08
CA TYR A 151 17.16 -12.04 -8.33
C TYR A 151 17.46 -13.54 -8.28
N GLU A 152 18.44 -13.92 -7.44
CA GLU A 152 18.97 -15.28 -7.40
C GLU A 152 18.33 -16.14 -6.30
N VAL A 153 17.55 -15.54 -5.41
CA VAL A 153 16.92 -16.26 -4.30
C VAL A 153 15.90 -17.27 -4.83
N ALA A 154 16.06 -18.54 -4.48
CA ALA A 154 15.16 -19.60 -4.91
C ALA A 154 13.80 -19.54 -4.21
N LEU A 155 12.78 -20.13 -4.83
CA LEU A 155 11.42 -20.21 -4.25
C LEU A 155 11.44 -20.90 -2.87
N GLU A 156 12.26 -21.94 -2.71
CA GLU A 156 12.44 -22.66 -1.45
C GLU A 156 13.02 -21.77 -0.34
N GLU A 157 13.95 -20.88 -0.69
CA GLU A 157 14.56 -19.94 0.26
C GLU A 157 13.55 -18.88 0.73
N PHE A 158 12.68 -18.38 -0.16
CA PHE A 158 11.57 -17.51 0.23
C PHE A 158 10.58 -18.23 1.16
N ASN A 159 10.25 -19.49 0.87
CA ASN A 159 9.38 -20.31 1.72
C ASN A 159 9.98 -20.53 3.11
N GLU A 160 11.28 -20.82 3.19
CA GLU A 160 11.99 -20.99 4.46
C GLU A 160 12.03 -19.68 5.26
N ALA A 161 12.34 -18.56 4.60
CA ALA A 161 12.34 -17.24 5.22
C ALA A 161 10.95 -16.85 5.77
N TYR A 162 9.90 -17.09 5.00
CA TYR A 162 8.52 -16.85 5.44
C TYR A 162 8.12 -17.76 6.61
N SER A 163 8.47 -19.05 6.57
CA SER A 163 8.18 -19.99 7.65
C SER A 163 8.84 -19.55 8.95
N LYS A 164 10.14 -19.19 8.90
CA LYS A 164 10.87 -18.63 10.04
C LYS A 164 10.25 -17.33 10.53
N PHE A 165 9.77 -16.47 9.64
CA PHE A 165 9.11 -15.23 10.03
C PHE A 165 7.85 -15.53 10.86
N ILE A 166 6.96 -16.38 10.37
CA ILE A 166 5.70 -16.73 11.04
C ILE A 166 5.94 -17.46 12.38
N GLU A 167 6.99 -18.28 12.48
CA GLU A 167 7.35 -18.97 13.73
C GLU A 167 7.85 -18.01 14.83
N ASN A 168 8.53 -16.93 14.44
CA ASN A 168 9.23 -16.04 15.38
C ASN A 168 8.50 -14.73 15.67
N ASN A 169 7.41 -14.42 14.97
CA ASN A 169 6.71 -13.14 15.06
C ASN A 169 5.21 -13.31 15.31
N ASP A 170 4.57 -12.27 15.86
CA ASP A 170 3.11 -12.25 16.04
C ASP A 170 2.42 -11.93 14.71
N THR A 171 1.67 -12.88 14.15
CA THR A 171 0.99 -12.74 12.86
C THR A 171 -0.24 -11.82 12.91
N GLN A 172 -0.65 -11.36 14.09
CA GLN A 172 -1.74 -10.40 14.30
C GLN A 172 -1.26 -8.94 14.36
N GLU A 173 0.05 -8.72 14.24
CA GLU A 173 0.64 -7.40 14.08
C GLU A 173 1.03 -7.17 12.61
N TYR A 174 1.20 -5.89 12.25
CA TYR A 174 1.63 -5.47 10.92
C TYR A 174 3.12 -5.16 10.91
N TYR A 175 3.77 -5.42 9.77
CA TYR A 175 5.22 -5.33 9.60
C TYR A 175 5.58 -4.60 8.31
N TYR A 176 6.58 -3.74 8.40
CA TYR A 176 7.21 -3.04 7.28
C TYR A 176 8.68 -3.47 7.19
N ARG A 177 9.06 -4.15 6.10
CA ARG A 177 10.42 -4.72 5.91
C ARG A 177 10.89 -5.54 7.11
N ASN A 178 10.11 -6.55 7.51
CA ASN A 178 10.45 -7.48 8.59
C ASN A 178 10.61 -6.81 9.98
N ARG A 179 10.00 -5.65 10.19
CA ARG A 179 9.96 -4.92 11.47
C ARG A 179 8.55 -4.47 11.76
N LEU A 180 8.15 -4.44 13.04
CA LEU A 180 6.83 -3.95 13.43
C LEU A 180 6.54 -2.59 12.81
N SER A 181 5.34 -2.43 12.24
CA SER A 181 4.94 -1.21 11.56
C SER A 181 4.90 -0.05 12.56
N PHE A 182 5.64 1.02 12.26
CA PHE A 182 5.62 2.22 13.08
C PHE A 182 5.97 3.46 12.25
N PRO A 183 5.07 4.45 12.11
CA PRO A 183 5.32 5.58 11.22
C PRO A 183 6.50 6.44 11.69
N GLY A 184 6.86 6.40 12.98
CA GLY A 184 8.06 7.06 13.48
C GLY A 184 9.36 6.49 12.91
N ASP A 185 9.43 5.19 12.62
CA ASP A 185 10.63 4.59 12.02
C ASP A 185 10.71 4.88 10.53
N LEU A 186 9.57 4.83 9.83
CA LEU A 186 9.44 5.31 8.44
C LEU A 186 9.85 6.80 8.32
N ALA A 187 9.44 7.66 9.25
CA ALA A 187 9.82 9.06 9.25
C ALA A 187 11.33 9.27 9.45
N LYS A 188 11.98 8.48 10.33
CA LYS A 188 13.45 8.52 10.49
C LYS A 188 14.17 8.09 9.20
N GLU A 189 13.71 7.01 8.57
CA GLU A 189 14.26 6.52 7.30
C GLU A 189 14.11 7.58 6.20
N LEU A 190 12.92 8.20 6.07
CA LEU A 190 12.68 9.30 5.15
C LEU A 190 13.64 10.49 5.37
N VAL A 191 13.84 10.93 6.62
CA VAL A 191 14.77 12.02 6.92
C VAL A 191 16.20 11.65 6.54
N SER A 192 16.64 10.43 6.86
CA SER A 192 17.99 9.96 6.53
C SER A 192 18.24 10.00 5.02
N GLU A 193 17.30 9.48 4.23
CA GLU A 193 17.38 9.47 2.77
C GLU A 193 17.36 10.87 2.17
N VAL A 194 16.47 11.74 2.65
CA VAL A 194 16.38 13.14 2.19
C VAL A 194 17.65 13.93 2.52
N MET A 195 18.25 13.70 3.69
CA MET A 195 19.51 14.34 4.05
C MET A 195 20.68 13.85 3.19
N SER A 196 20.69 12.57 2.80
CA SER A 196 21.66 12.05 1.83
C SER A 196 21.48 12.69 0.46
N SER A 197 20.26 12.74 -0.09
CA SER A 197 19.98 13.42 -1.36
C SER A 197 20.34 14.91 -1.32
N LEU A 198 20.07 15.61 -0.21
CA LEU A 198 20.44 17.01 -0.04
C LEU A 198 21.97 17.22 -0.06
N ARG A 199 22.71 16.37 0.66
CA ARG A 199 24.18 16.42 0.73
C ARG A 199 24.79 16.16 -0.64
N ASP A 200 24.31 15.12 -1.32
CA ASP A 200 24.88 14.63 -2.57
C ASP A 200 24.32 15.38 -3.79
N ARG A 201 23.36 16.29 -3.57
CA ARG A 201 22.66 17.10 -4.58
C ARG A 201 21.97 16.25 -5.65
N THR A 202 21.37 15.16 -5.22
CA THR A 202 20.62 14.23 -6.07
C THR A 202 19.11 14.38 -5.83
N THR A 203 18.31 13.76 -6.70
CA THR A 203 16.88 13.60 -6.46
C THR A 203 16.63 12.52 -5.42
N TYR A 204 15.46 12.57 -4.79
CA TYR A 204 14.99 11.52 -3.90
C TYR A 204 14.53 10.31 -4.71
N ASN A 205 15.05 9.12 -4.43
CA ASN A 205 14.91 7.91 -5.26
C ASN A 205 14.10 6.79 -4.61
N VAL A 206 13.49 7.01 -3.44
CA VAL A 206 12.67 6.01 -2.75
C VAL A 206 11.20 6.27 -3.03
N VAL A 207 10.45 5.25 -3.45
CA VAL A 207 9.02 5.42 -3.81
C VAL A 207 8.10 5.22 -2.61
N THR A 208 8.37 4.21 -1.78
CA THR A 208 7.38 3.63 -0.86
C THR A 208 7.12 4.47 0.39
N ILE A 209 8.17 4.99 1.04
CA ILE A 209 8.02 5.65 2.36
C ILE A 209 7.09 6.87 2.30
N PRO A 210 7.22 7.82 1.33
CA PRO A 210 6.30 8.94 1.25
C PRO A 210 4.84 8.52 1.00
N SER A 211 4.64 7.48 0.19
CA SER A 211 3.31 6.93 -0.09
C SER A 211 2.66 6.41 1.19
N VAL A 212 3.34 5.50 1.89
CA VAL A 212 2.88 4.88 3.14
C VAL A 212 2.54 5.93 4.20
N LEU A 213 3.45 6.90 4.44
CA LEU A 213 3.19 7.97 5.41
C LEU A 213 2.02 8.86 5.00
N SER A 214 1.85 9.14 3.70
CA SER A 214 0.73 9.95 3.20
C SER A 214 -0.61 9.23 3.40
N ILE A 215 -0.66 7.95 3.03
CA ILE A 215 -1.85 7.09 3.16
C ILE A 215 -2.21 6.92 4.63
N TRP A 216 -1.26 6.65 5.52
CA TRP A 216 -1.55 6.43 6.94
C TRP A 216 -2.01 7.70 7.65
N SER A 217 -1.41 8.84 7.32
CA SER A 217 -1.71 10.11 7.99
C SER A 217 -2.93 10.82 7.43
N GLY A 218 -3.28 10.57 6.17
CA GLY A 218 -4.22 11.36 5.39
C GLY A 218 -3.69 12.76 5.06
N ILE A 219 -2.36 12.94 5.04
CA ILE A 219 -1.68 14.20 4.75
C ILE A 219 -0.58 13.92 3.74
N LYS A 220 -0.59 14.60 2.59
CA LYS A 220 0.41 14.40 1.55
C LYS A 220 1.82 14.74 2.04
N CYS A 221 2.75 13.79 1.89
CA CYS A 221 4.17 14.05 2.08
C CYS A 221 4.67 15.08 1.04
N PRO A 222 5.43 16.12 1.44
CA PRO A 222 5.91 17.16 0.52
C PRO A 222 7.02 16.70 -0.43
N ILE A 223 7.52 15.47 -0.23
CA ILE A 223 8.57 14.82 -1.00
C ILE A 223 8.02 13.53 -1.59
N GLN A 224 8.34 13.28 -2.86
CA GLN A 224 8.04 12.03 -3.55
C GLN A 224 9.22 11.62 -4.43
N TYR A 225 9.13 10.45 -5.06
CA TYR A 225 10.12 10.00 -6.03
C TYR A 225 10.44 11.09 -7.06
N ASP A 226 11.72 11.22 -7.41
CA ASP A 226 12.30 12.20 -8.32
C ASP A 226 12.21 13.68 -7.87
N THR A 227 11.82 13.93 -6.61
CA THR A 227 11.84 15.30 -6.08
C THR A 227 13.28 15.78 -5.90
N ILE A 228 13.60 16.96 -6.45
CA ILE A 228 14.86 17.66 -6.18
C ILE A 228 14.84 18.17 -4.74
N ILE A 229 15.79 17.73 -3.92
CA ILE A 229 15.84 18.11 -2.51
C ILE A 229 16.55 19.45 -2.33
N THR A 230 15.79 20.46 -1.90
CA THR A 230 16.27 21.80 -1.55
C THR A 230 16.13 22.05 -0.04
N ASN A 231 16.75 23.11 0.47
CA ASN A 231 16.54 23.54 1.86
C ASN A 231 15.08 23.88 2.16
N GLU A 232 14.33 24.37 1.16
CA GLU A 232 12.90 24.63 1.30
C GLU A 232 12.11 23.32 1.44
N LYS A 233 12.38 22.34 0.56
CA LYS A 233 11.75 21.02 0.65
C LYS A 233 12.06 20.29 1.94
N ASN A 234 13.28 20.43 2.46
CA ASN A 234 13.64 19.89 3.77
C ASN A 234 12.84 20.56 4.90
N ARG A 235 12.61 21.88 4.86
CA ARG A 235 11.76 22.57 5.86
C ARG A 235 10.30 22.13 5.79
N GLU A 236 9.76 21.94 4.58
CA GLU A 236 8.42 21.37 4.38
C GLU A 236 8.33 19.97 4.99
N LEU A 237 9.33 19.11 4.75
CA LEU A 237 9.40 17.78 5.34
C LEU A 237 9.41 17.81 6.87
N MET A 238 10.25 18.66 7.47
CA MET A 238 10.30 18.75 8.94
C MET A 238 8.96 19.22 9.52
N SER A 239 8.29 20.17 8.86
CA SER A 239 6.95 20.62 9.26
C SER A 239 5.91 19.49 9.13
N TYR A 240 6.01 18.67 8.09
CA TYR A 240 5.18 17.48 7.91
C TYR A 240 5.40 16.45 9.03
N ILE A 241 6.65 16.16 9.37
CA ILE A 241 7.00 15.24 10.46
C ILE A 241 6.50 15.76 11.81
N ASP A 242 6.59 17.06 12.08
CA ASP A 242 6.03 17.68 13.29
C ASP A 242 4.51 17.52 13.41
N VAL A 243 3.80 17.40 12.29
CA VAL A 243 2.37 17.07 12.30
C VAL A 243 2.16 15.59 12.59
N LEU A 244 2.97 14.70 12.01
CA LEU A 244 2.89 13.26 12.26
C LEU A 244 3.15 12.92 13.72
N THR A 245 4.13 13.55 14.38
CA THR A 245 4.49 13.26 15.78
C THR A 245 3.39 13.62 16.79
N LYS A 246 2.43 14.48 16.41
CA LYS A 246 1.29 14.87 17.24
C LYS A 246 0.13 13.87 17.20
N LYS A 247 0.16 12.90 16.28
CA LYS A 247 -0.85 11.83 16.18
C LYS A 247 -0.48 10.66 17.10
N GLU A 248 -1.49 9.94 17.57
CA GLU A 248 -1.31 8.77 18.43
C GLU A 248 -1.09 7.50 17.59
N TRP A 249 0.18 7.12 17.45
CA TRP A 249 0.58 5.92 16.72
C TRP A 249 0.89 4.76 17.66
N LYS A 250 0.46 3.56 17.28
CA LYS A 250 0.74 2.31 17.97
C LYS A 250 1.65 1.46 17.09
N ILE A 251 2.68 0.90 17.71
CA ILE A 251 3.59 -0.06 17.08
C ILE A 251 2.78 -1.29 16.66
N GLY A 252 3.08 -1.84 15.49
CA GLY A 252 2.44 -3.04 14.95
C GLY A 252 1.05 -2.81 14.37
N LYS A 253 0.56 -1.56 14.34
CA LYS A 253 -0.75 -1.23 13.75
C LYS A 253 -0.62 -0.62 12.36
N LYS A 254 -1.64 -0.89 11.54
CA LYS A 254 -1.84 -0.31 10.23
C LYS A 254 -2.90 0.77 10.27
N TYR A 255 -2.68 1.82 9.48
CA TYR A 255 -3.54 2.99 9.45
C TYR A 255 -3.94 3.33 8.02
N PHE A 256 -5.13 3.89 7.88
CA PHE A 256 -5.62 4.50 6.67
C PHE A 256 -6.25 5.84 7.03
N TYR A 257 -5.67 6.94 6.54
CA TYR A 257 -6.15 8.31 6.75
C TYR A 257 -6.34 8.70 8.23
N GLY A 258 -5.46 8.20 9.10
CA GLY A 258 -5.47 8.44 10.54
C GLY A 258 -6.35 7.48 11.33
N HIS A 259 -7.06 6.57 10.66
CA HIS A 259 -7.88 5.53 11.29
C HIS A 259 -7.13 4.22 11.34
N VAL A 260 -7.19 3.51 12.48
CA VAL A 260 -6.68 2.13 12.56
C VAL A 260 -7.54 1.27 11.65
N VAL A 261 -6.90 0.49 10.78
CA VAL A 261 -7.60 -0.46 9.91
C VAL A 261 -8.22 -1.57 10.76
N VAL A 262 -9.52 -1.80 10.57
CA VAL A 262 -10.34 -2.80 11.27
C VAL A 262 -11.15 -3.64 10.30
#